data_AF-A0AAW2X2C6-F1
#
_entry.id   AF-A0AAW2X2C6-F1
#
_cell.length_a   1.000
_cell.length_b   1.000
_cell.length_c   1.000
_cell.angle_alpha   90.00
_cell.angle_beta   90.00
_cell.angle_gamma   90.00
#
_symmetry.space_group_name_H-M   'P 1'
#
loop_
_entity.id
_entity.type
_entity.pdbx_description
1 polymer ?
#
loop_
_entity_poly.entity_id
_entity_poly.type
_entity_poly.pdbx_seq_one_letter_code
_entity_poly.pdbx_strand_id
1 'polypeptide(L)'
;MPWSFEKNTLILNSIEKNENPLHVDLDWCDFYVHIHDLPLSKMNLGVARLIGTMLGRFWDMEMEESGMMWGSSLRIRVAINVTQSITQVLRVCTTMWESYWCHLHTSGFRISAIYVVVWDIFTRTVN
;
A
#
# COMPACT_ATOMS: atom_id res chain seq x y z
N MET A 1 -5.32 4.30 10.34
CA MET A 1 -6.38 3.67 9.54
C MET A 1 -6.63 4.53 8.31
N PRO A 2 -6.61 3.98 7.09
CA PRO A 2 -7.14 4.68 5.93
C PRO A 2 -8.64 4.94 6.14
N TRP A 3 -9.18 6.03 5.59
CA TRP A 3 -10.59 6.40 5.75
C TRP A 3 -11.50 5.31 5.21
N SER A 4 -12.23 4.63 6.08
CA SER A 4 -13.18 3.57 5.73
C SER A 4 -14.61 4.10 5.86
N PHE A 5 -15.39 4.08 4.79
CA PHE A 5 -16.84 4.30 4.86
C PHE A 5 -17.53 2.94 4.78
N GLU A 6 -18.29 2.58 5.81
CA GLU A 6 -19.09 1.35 5.83
C GLU A 6 -18.32 0.04 5.50
N LYS A 7 -17.08 -0.08 6.00
CA LYS A 7 -16.15 -1.20 5.73
C LYS A 7 -15.62 -1.28 4.29
N ASN A 8 -15.95 -0.31 3.44
CA ASN A 8 -15.38 -0.19 2.11
C ASN A 8 -14.17 0.75 2.17
N THR A 9 -13.06 0.31 1.58
CA THR A 9 -11.87 1.15 1.39
C THR A 9 -12.14 2.12 0.27
N LEU A 10 -12.18 3.42 0.59
CA LEU A 10 -12.24 4.46 -0.43
C LEU A 10 -10.85 4.63 -1.05
N ILE A 11 -10.77 4.44 -2.35
CA ILE A 11 -9.55 4.65 -3.13
C ILE A 11 -9.73 5.97 -3.86
N LEU A 12 -8.82 6.90 -3.59
CA LEU A 12 -8.77 8.19 -4.24
C LEU A 12 -7.48 8.22 -5.05
N ASN A 13 -7.60 8.54 -6.34
CA ASN A 13 -6.46 8.81 -7.19
C ASN A 13 -6.49 10.28 -7.62
N SER A 14 -5.32 10.88 -7.80
CA SER A 14 -5.21 12.21 -8.39
C SER A 14 -5.43 12.09 -9.89
N ILE A 15 -6.30 12.93 -10.44
CA ILE A 15 -6.57 12.97 -11.88
C ILE A 15 -5.76 14.12 -12.47
N GLU A 16 -4.97 13.88 -13.51
CA GLU A 16 -4.26 14.96 -14.18
C GLU A 16 -5.24 15.88 -14.95
N LYS A 17 -4.85 17.14 -15.19
CA LYS A 17 -5.72 18.18 -15.79
C LYS A 17 -6.34 17.78 -17.15
N ASN A 18 -5.72 16.86 -17.87
CA ASN A 18 -6.17 16.39 -19.19
C ASN A 18 -6.57 14.90 -19.19
N GLU A 19 -6.67 14.28 -18.02
CA GLU A 19 -7.05 12.88 -17.90
C GLU A 19 -8.57 12.76 -17.77
N ASN A 20 -9.16 11.81 -18.48
CA ASN A 20 -10.60 11.58 -18.40
C ASN A 20 -10.91 10.81 -17.10
N PRO A 21 -11.72 11.37 -16.18
CA PRO A 21 -12.04 10.71 -14.91
C PRO A 21 -12.66 9.32 -15.06
N LEU A 22 -13.34 9.05 -16.18
CA LEU A 22 -13.96 7.76 -16.46
C LEU A 22 -12.96 6.69 -16.95
N HIS A 23 -11.74 7.08 -17.26
CA HIS A 23 -10.68 6.19 -17.77
C HIS A 23 -9.48 6.09 -16.82
N VAL A 24 -9.58 6.66 -15.62
CA VAL A 24 -8.54 6.52 -14.59
C VAL A 24 -8.56 5.08 -14.07
N ASP A 25 -7.43 4.40 -14.18
CA ASP A 25 -7.25 3.08 -13.60
C ASP A 25 -7.21 3.20 -12.06
N LEU A 26 -8.20 2.61 -11.40
CA LEU A 26 -8.33 2.55 -9.94
C LEU A 26 -8.06 1.14 -9.41
N ASP A 27 -7.61 0.21 -10.28
CA ASP A 27 -7.35 -1.16 -9.88
C ASP A 27 -6.10 -1.26 -9.01
N TRP A 28 -5.18 -0.31 -9.10
CA TRP A 28 -3.93 -0.29 -8.34
C TRP A 28 -3.87 0.89 -7.38
N CYS A 29 -3.54 0.61 -6.12
CA CYS A 29 -3.37 1.64 -5.10
C CYS A 29 -2.09 1.41 -4.29
N ASP A 30 -1.38 2.50 -3.98
CA ASP A 30 -0.18 2.48 -3.16
C ASP A 30 -0.50 2.32 -1.68
N PHE A 31 0.10 1.30 -1.05
CA PHE A 31 0.02 1.06 0.39
C PHE A 31 1.41 1.04 1.00
N TYR A 32 1.48 1.57 2.23
CA TYR A 32 2.52 1.16 3.16
C TYR A 32 2.09 -0.14 3.82
N VAL A 33 2.89 -1.18 3.67
CA VAL A 33 2.65 -2.50 4.25
C VAL A 33 3.67 -2.72 5.37
N HIS A 34 3.15 -2.92 6.57
CA HIS A 34 3.91 -3.29 7.76
C HIS A 34 3.88 -4.80 7.90
N ILE A 35 5.06 -5.42 7.84
CA ILE A 35 5.28 -6.86 7.92
C ILE A 35 5.81 -7.17 9.32
N HIS A 36 4.98 -7.81 10.13
CA HIS A 36 5.29 -8.24 11.48
C HIS A 36 5.73 -9.71 11.51
N ASP A 37 6.35 -10.11 12.64
CA ASP A 37 6.77 -11.49 12.94
C ASP A 37 7.85 -12.07 11.99
N LEU A 38 8.51 -11.18 11.25
CA LEU A 38 9.71 -11.49 10.51
C LEU A 38 10.93 -11.29 11.42
N PRO A 39 11.89 -12.24 11.51
CA PRO A 39 13.09 -12.02 12.31
C PRO A 39 13.90 -10.84 11.79
N LEU A 40 14.52 -10.07 12.70
CA LEU A 40 15.38 -8.92 12.36
C LEU A 40 16.44 -9.26 11.30
N SER A 41 17.05 -10.44 11.38
CA SER A 41 18.06 -10.91 10.40
C SER A 41 17.52 -11.09 8.98
N LYS A 42 16.20 -11.25 8.82
CA LYS A 42 15.50 -11.41 7.54
C LYS A 42 14.86 -10.12 7.06
N MET A 43 14.82 -9.07 7.87
CA MET A 43 14.36 -7.76 7.44
C MET A 43 15.48 -7.13 6.58
N ASN A 44 15.44 -7.35 5.27
CA ASN A 44 16.39 -6.78 4.32
C ASN A 44 15.73 -6.55 2.96
N LEU A 45 16.40 -5.82 2.06
CA LEU A 45 15.85 -5.45 0.76
C LEU A 45 15.47 -6.67 -0.11
N GLY A 46 16.22 -7.78 0.00
CA GLY A 46 15.91 -9.00 -0.74
C GLY A 46 14.57 -9.60 -0.33
N VAL A 47 14.32 -9.72 0.97
CA VAL A 47 13.05 -10.22 1.51
C VAL A 47 11.92 -9.20 1.31
N ALA A 48 12.21 -7.90 1.46
CA ALA A 48 11.26 -6.83 1.17
C ALA A 48 10.74 -6.89 -0.27
N ARG A 49 11.65 -7.03 -1.24
CA ARG A 49 11.30 -7.17 -2.66
C ARG A 49 10.54 -8.45 -2.93
N LEU A 50 10.93 -9.56 -2.31
CA LEU A 50 10.22 -10.85 -2.43
C LEU A 50 8.76 -10.70 -1.98
N ILE A 51 8.53 -10.21 -0.76
CA ILE A 51 7.18 -10.01 -0.21
C ILE A 51 6.41 -9.00 -1.05
N GLY A 52 7.02 -7.86 -1.38
CA GLY A 52 6.37 -6.82 -2.17
C GLY A 52 5.92 -7.30 -3.54
N THR A 53 6.73 -8.14 -4.20
CA THR A 53 6.37 -8.74 -5.51
C THR A 53 5.24 -9.76 -5.37
N MET A 54 5.13 -10.45 -4.23
CA MET A 54 3.99 -11.34 -3.96
C MET A 54 2.70 -10.58 -3.69
N LEU A 55 2.78 -9.38 -3.11
CA LEU A 55 1.62 -8.53 -2.81
C LEU A 55 1.18 -7.67 -4.00
N GLY A 56 2.11 -7.31 -4.89
CA GLY A 56 1.85 -6.46 -6.04
C GLY A 56 3.11 -5.87 -6.65
N ARG A 57 3.07 -4.57 -6.98
CA ARG A 57 4.19 -3.82 -7.55
C ARG A 57 5.01 -3.19 -6.43
N PHE A 58 6.14 -3.81 -6.10
CA PHE A 58 7.07 -3.27 -5.10
C PHE A 58 7.68 -1.93 -5.56
N TRP A 59 7.59 -0.90 -4.71
CA TRP A 59 8.18 0.41 -4.95
C TRP A 59 9.50 0.56 -4.19
N ASP A 60 9.43 0.52 -2.87
CA ASP A 60 10.58 0.71 -2.00
C ASP A 60 10.39 0.01 -0.64
N MET A 61 11.47 0.04 0.13
CA MET A 61 11.53 -0.40 1.50
C MET A 61 11.89 0.82 2.33
N GLU A 62 11.13 1.11 3.39
CA GLU A 62 11.51 2.17 4.32
C GLU A 62 12.81 1.75 5.03
N MET A 63 13.86 2.52 4.82
CA MET A 63 15.09 2.44 5.60
C MET A 63 15.23 3.75 6.38
N GLU A 64 15.64 3.65 7.65
CA GLU A 64 16.02 4.84 8.40
C GLU A 64 17.31 5.44 7.80
N GLU A 65 17.51 6.75 7.93
CA GLU A 65 18.67 7.47 7.36
C GLU A 65 20.03 6.90 7.85
N SER A 66 20.02 6.22 9.00
CA SER A 66 21.16 5.51 9.58
C SER A 66 21.54 4.22 8.83
N GLY A 67 20.73 3.77 7.87
CA GLY A 67 20.85 2.47 7.21
C GLY A 67 20.48 1.29 8.12
N MET A 68 20.06 1.56 9.35
CA MET A 68 19.71 0.58 10.36
C MET A 68 18.19 0.53 10.48
N MET A 69 17.60 -0.65 10.36
CA MET A 69 16.16 -0.78 10.62
C MET A 69 15.91 -0.85 12.11
N TRP A 70 15.49 0.27 12.69
CA TRP A 70 14.98 0.33 14.04
C TRP A 70 13.47 0.05 13.99
N GLY A 71 13.06 -1.14 14.44
CA GLY A 71 11.65 -1.46 14.54
C GLY A 71 11.35 -2.96 14.69
N SER A 72 10.15 -3.25 15.17
CA SER A 72 9.60 -4.60 15.30
C SER A 72 8.92 -5.11 14.02
N SER A 73 9.10 -4.42 12.89
CA SER A 73 8.41 -4.71 11.63
C SER A 73 9.19 -4.19 10.43
N LEU A 74 9.20 -4.95 9.34
CA LEU A 74 9.67 -4.49 8.04
C LEU A 74 8.57 -3.68 7.35
N ARG A 75 8.88 -2.48 6.84
CA ARG A 75 7.91 -1.62 6.15
C ARG A 75 8.29 -1.46 4.69
N ILE A 76 7.32 -1.67 3.80
CA ILE A 76 7.51 -1.58 2.36
C ILE A 76 6.38 -0.76 1.73
N ARG A 77 6.68 -0.11 0.61
CA ARG A 77 5.66 0.50 -0.24
C ARG A 77 5.37 -0.40 -1.43
N VAL A 78 4.09 -0.70 -1.63
CA VAL A 78 3.63 -1.62 -2.69
C VAL A 78 2.35 -1.08 -3.31
N ALA A 79 2.28 -1.05 -4.63
CA ALA A 79 1.01 -0.89 -5.35
C ALA A 79 0.30 -2.25 -5.39
N ILE A 80 -0.84 -2.36 -4.73
CA ILE A 80 -1.64 -3.60 -4.62
C ILE A 80 -2.84 -3.49 -5.55
N ASN A 81 -3.19 -4.59 -6.22
CA ASN A 81 -4.43 -4.66 -6.99
C ASN A 81 -5.63 -4.78 -6.03
N VAL A 82 -6.43 -3.73 -5.95
CA VAL A 82 -7.56 -3.59 -5.02
C VAL A 82 -8.85 -4.23 -5.51
N THR A 83 -8.90 -4.68 -6.76
CA THR A 83 -9.99 -5.54 -7.26
C THR A 83 -9.92 -6.94 -6.66
N GLN A 84 -8.78 -7.29 -6.06
CA GLN A 84 -8.54 -8.54 -5.36
C GLN A 84 -8.59 -8.34 -3.85
N SER A 85 -8.85 -9.42 -3.11
CA SER A 85 -8.80 -9.40 -1.65
C SER A 85 -7.40 -9.07 -1.14
N ILE A 86 -7.30 -8.15 -0.19
CA ILE A 86 -6.02 -7.77 0.41
C ILE A 86 -5.53 -8.87 1.36
N THR A 87 -4.35 -9.42 1.08
CA THR A 87 -3.67 -10.40 1.93
C THR A 87 -3.30 -9.82 3.29
N GLN A 88 -3.76 -10.46 4.37
CA GLN A 88 -3.46 -10.06 5.76
C GLN A 88 -2.37 -10.92 6.42
N VAL A 89 -2.14 -12.13 5.90
CA VAL A 89 -1.14 -13.07 6.44
C VAL A 89 -0.42 -13.73 5.28
N LEU A 90 0.91 -13.78 5.36
CA LEU A 90 1.74 -14.36 4.31
C LEU A 90 2.77 -15.32 4.89
N ARG A 91 2.93 -16.48 4.25
CA ARG A 91 4.04 -17.38 4.52
C ARG A 91 5.25 -17.00 3.68
N VAL A 92 6.34 -16.61 4.33
CA VAL A 92 7.60 -16.23 3.70
C VAL A 92 8.58 -17.38 3.80
N CYS A 93 8.97 -17.96 2.67
CA CYS A 93 10.00 -18.99 2.60
C CYS A 93 11.34 -18.34 2.20
N THR A 94 12.35 -18.48 3.05
CA THR A 94 13.68 -17.91 2.79
C THR A 94 14.61 -18.97 2.17
N THR A 95 15.73 -18.53 1.60
CA THR A 95 16.73 -19.41 0.96
C THR A 95 17.36 -20.44 1.91
N MET A 96 17.15 -20.32 3.22
CA MET A 96 17.69 -21.23 4.24
C MET A 96 16.70 -22.32 4.67
N TRP A 97 15.65 -22.60 3.88
CA TRP A 97 14.56 -23.55 4.21
C TRP A 97 13.72 -23.18 5.44
N GLU A 98 13.94 -21.99 6.00
CA GLU A 98 13.14 -21.43 7.07
C GLU A 98 11.88 -20.78 6.50
N SER A 99 10.75 -20.97 7.16
CA SER A 99 9.50 -20.30 6.81
C SER A 99 8.89 -19.57 7.99
N TYR A 100 8.40 -18.36 7.73
CA TYR A 100 7.81 -17.48 8.74
C TYR A 100 6.40 -17.11 8.33
N TRP A 101 5.45 -17.17 9.27
CA TRP A 101 4.13 -16.58 9.09
C TRP A 101 4.23 -15.11 9.49
N CYS A 102 4.00 -14.23 8.53
CA CYS A 102 4.10 -12.79 8.73
C CYS A 102 2.70 -12.19 8.70
N HIS A 103 2.39 -11.35 9.69
CA HIS A 103 1.17 -10.56 9.72
C HIS A 103 1.38 -9.24 8.96
N LEU A 104 0.45 -8.91 8.06
CA LEU A 104 0.53 -7.76 7.18
C LEU A 104 -0.51 -6.73 7.59
N HIS A 105 -0.07 -5.51 7.86
CA HIS A 105 -0.93 -4.38 8.17
C HIS A 105 -0.74 -3.32 7.10
N THR A 106 -1.80 -2.99 6.37
CA THR A 106 -1.76 -1.94 5.35
C THR A 106 -2.23 -0.60 5.93
N SER A 107 -1.48 0.45 5.65
CA SER A 107 -1.93 1.84 5.82
C SER A 107 -2.01 2.51 4.46
N GLY A 108 -3.20 3.04 4.14
CA GLY A 108 -3.41 3.75 2.88
C GLY A 108 -2.72 5.11 2.86
N PHE A 109 -2.48 5.60 1.65
CA PHE A 109 -1.84 6.88 1.39
C PHE A 109 -2.73 8.04 1.86
N ARG A 110 -2.17 8.99 2.61
CA ARG A 110 -2.84 10.23 3.01
C ARG A 110 -2.67 11.23 1.86
N ILE A 111 -3.55 11.21 0.86
CA ILE A 111 -3.49 12.20 -0.22
C ILE A 111 -4.02 13.53 0.31
N SER A 112 -3.09 14.49 0.49
CA SER A 112 -3.38 15.88 0.78
C SER A 112 -3.45 16.65 -0.53
N ALA A 113 -4.58 16.62 -1.23
CA ALA A 113 -4.99 17.62 -2.23
C ALA A 113 -6.35 17.22 -2.83
N ILE A 114 -7.43 17.67 -2.20
CA ILE A 114 -8.78 17.64 -2.78
C ILE A 114 -8.90 18.87 -3.70
N TYR A 115 -8.58 18.68 -4.98
CA TYR A 115 -9.24 19.38 -6.08
C TYR A 115 -9.71 18.23 -6.95
N VAL A 116 -10.90 17.67 -6.77
CA VAL A 116 -11.91 17.67 -7.84
C VAL A 116 -13.30 17.31 -7.30
N VAL A 117 -13.41 16.66 -6.13
CA VAL A 117 -14.74 16.28 -5.58
C VAL A 117 -15.60 17.50 -5.22
N VAL A 118 -15.00 18.65 -4.91
CA VAL A 118 -15.76 19.87 -4.57
C VAL A 118 -16.42 20.49 -5.81
N TRP A 119 -15.81 20.41 -7.00
CA TRP A 119 -16.38 21.07 -8.19
C TRP A 119 -17.59 20.32 -8.77
N ASP A 120 -17.59 18.99 -8.72
CA ASP A 120 -18.72 18.18 -9.22
C ASP A 120 -19.95 18.23 -8.29
N ILE A 121 -19.73 18.42 -6.99
CA ILE A 121 -20.82 18.66 -6.04
C ILE A 121 -21.35 20.09 -6.23
N PHE A 122 -20.48 21.09 -6.43
CA PHE A 122 -20.92 22.47 -6.61
C PHE A 122 -21.76 22.66 -7.88
N THR A 123 -21.37 22.06 -9.02
CA THR A 123 -22.08 22.24 -10.30
C THR A 123 -23.43 21.53 -10.38
N ARG A 124 -23.69 20.53 -9.53
CA ARG A 124 -24.98 19.83 -9.45
C ARG A 124 -26.01 20.48 -8.54
N THR A 125 -25.61 21.46 -7.71
CA THR A 125 -26.52 22.21 -6.82
C THR A 125 -26.90 23.60 -7.32
N VAL A 126 -26.39 24.03 -8.49
CA VAL A 126 -26.73 25.35 -9.09
C VAL A 126 -27.42 25.27 -10.45
N ASN A 127 -27.90 24.08 -10.84
CA ASN A 127 -28.85 23.89 -11.94
C ASN A 127 -30.12 23.22 -11.43
#